data_AF-A0A8C5AL56-F1
#
_entry.id   AF-A0A8C5AL56-F1
#
_cell.length_a   1.000
_cell.length_b   1.000
_cell.length_c   1.000
_cell.angle_alpha   90.00
_cell.angle_beta   90.00
_cell.angle_gamma   90.00
#
_symmetry.space_group_name_H-M   'P 1'
#
loop_
_entity.id
_entity.type
_entity.pdbx_description
1 polymer ?
#
loop_
_entity_poly.entity_id
_entity_poly.type
_entity_poly.pdbx_seq_one_letter_code
_entity_poly.pdbx_strand_id
1 'polypeptide(L)'
;MPDSCCAIGCRNRRGNKPGLCFYRIPSEKENPERRRLWICALRRASVPGENKQWQPSKYTRLCSEHFIKGAKCDDPLSPDWVPSIFSHIPATKKRKREKDMERYEQHSRTKNKRVEEKKKKDAVDVLDLSSVPDAGPAPPAVDEQQCGNKPCKENIARLQRECNDLREENLKLKEIIKSGTFDELAFEKDDEKVKAMTGIPSYSKSQVVLTFVFSFLQTGTNLSPFQQILLTLMRLKMNLPLSLLGCMFKISIPTASRTFRSTIEVLNARLAPALLFWPNREELQLSMPMIFRQVFRKCRAI
;
A
#
# COMPACT_ATOMS: atom_id res chain seq x y z
N MET A 1 27.43 -34.30 -18.28
CA MET A 1 28.02 -32.94 -18.20
C MET A 1 27.44 -32.22 -17.00
N PRO A 2 28.26 -31.63 -16.12
CA PRO A 2 27.76 -30.82 -15.01
C PRO A 2 27.04 -29.57 -15.56
N ASP A 3 25.95 -29.17 -14.89
CA ASP A 3 25.22 -27.96 -15.28
C ASP A 3 26.15 -26.73 -15.20
N SER A 4 26.27 -26.01 -16.31
CA SER A 4 26.99 -24.74 -16.39
C SER A 4 26.02 -23.58 -16.58
N CYS A 5 26.35 -22.43 -15.99
CA CYS A 5 25.53 -21.24 -16.14
C CYS A 5 25.60 -20.71 -17.59
N CYS A 6 24.45 -20.38 -18.17
CA CYS A 6 24.35 -19.86 -19.53
C CYS A 6 24.55 -18.34 -19.64
N ALA A 7 24.65 -17.61 -18.53
CA ALA A 7 24.84 -16.17 -18.54
C ALA A 7 26.23 -15.79 -19.07
N ILE A 8 26.28 -14.73 -19.90
CA ILE A 8 27.54 -14.24 -20.48
C ILE A 8 28.48 -13.77 -19.35
N GLY A 9 29.71 -14.29 -19.34
CA GLY A 9 30.72 -13.95 -18.34
C GLY A 9 30.59 -14.71 -17.00
N CYS A 10 29.56 -15.55 -16.82
CA CYS A 10 29.41 -16.37 -15.63
C CYS A 10 30.19 -17.70 -15.77
N ARG A 11 31.08 -17.98 -14.82
CA ARG A 11 31.88 -19.23 -14.78
C ARG A 11 31.33 -20.27 -13.81
N ASN A 12 30.14 -20.05 -13.26
CA ASN A 12 29.54 -20.95 -12.28
C ASN A 12 29.16 -22.29 -12.93
N ARG A 13 29.57 -23.38 -12.29
CA ARG A 13 29.26 -24.76 -12.67
C ARG A 13 28.84 -25.51 -11.41
N ARG A 14 27.92 -26.48 -11.57
CA ARG A 14 27.49 -27.36 -10.48
C ARG A 14 28.73 -28.04 -9.89
N GLY A 15 28.94 -27.84 -8.59
CA GLY A 15 30.10 -28.36 -7.85
C GLY A 15 31.24 -27.36 -7.58
N ASN A 16 31.37 -26.28 -8.37
CA ASN A 16 32.44 -25.29 -8.15
C ASN A 16 32.19 -24.37 -6.93
N LYS A 17 30.91 -24.13 -6.60
CA LYS A 17 30.51 -23.40 -5.41
C LYS A 17 29.37 -24.13 -4.70
N PRO A 18 29.48 -24.47 -3.40
CA PRO A 18 28.39 -25.06 -2.64
C PRO A 18 27.26 -24.03 -2.47
N GLY A 19 26.01 -24.49 -2.49
CA GLY A 19 24.82 -23.65 -2.28
C GLY A 19 24.23 -22.96 -3.53
N LEU A 20 24.84 -23.09 -4.72
CA LEU A 20 24.26 -22.57 -5.95
C LEU A 20 23.15 -23.47 -6.52
N CYS A 21 21.97 -22.88 -6.73
CA CYS A 21 20.90 -23.51 -7.49
C CYS A 21 21.05 -23.22 -8.99
N PHE A 22 20.74 -24.21 -9.84
CA PHE A 22 20.72 -24.07 -11.29
C PHE A 22 19.30 -24.28 -11.80
N TYR A 23 18.71 -23.21 -12.34
CA TYR A 23 17.34 -23.20 -12.82
C TYR A 23 17.27 -23.43 -14.32
N ARG A 24 16.30 -24.23 -14.76
CA ARG A 24 15.97 -24.38 -16.17
C ARG A 24 15.26 -23.12 -16.66
N ILE A 25 15.57 -22.69 -17.88
CA ILE A 25 14.80 -21.60 -18.52
C ILE A 25 13.35 -22.09 -18.74
N PRO A 26 12.32 -21.30 -18.40
CA PRO A 26 10.92 -21.68 -18.57
C PRO A 26 10.63 -22.21 -19.98
N SER A 27 9.78 -23.23 -20.08
CA SER A 27 9.39 -23.79 -21.38
C SER A 27 8.34 -22.92 -22.06
N GLU A 28 8.30 -22.95 -23.39
CA GLU A 28 7.31 -22.20 -24.18
C GLU A 28 5.87 -22.60 -23.82
N LYS A 29 5.65 -23.89 -23.52
CA LYS A 29 4.34 -24.43 -23.16
C LYS A 29 3.89 -24.02 -21.76
N GLU A 30 4.84 -23.88 -20.84
CA GLU A 30 4.54 -23.62 -19.42
C GLU A 30 4.29 -22.14 -19.16
N ASN A 31 5.18 -21.27 -19.65
CA ASN A 31 5.11 -19.83 -19.41
C ASN A 31 5.84 -19.07 -20.54
N PRO A 32 5.18 -18.82 -21.69
CA PRO A 32 5.81 -18.20 -22.86
C PRO A 32 6.31 -16.79 -22.55
N GLU A 33 5.54 -16.00 -21.79
CA GLU A 33 5.93 -14.63 -21.45
C GLU A 33 7.16 -14.57 -20.53
N ARG A 34 7.20 -15.43 -19.50
CA ARG A 34 8.36 -15.53 -18.62
C ARG A 34 9.60 -15.94 -19.39
N ARG A 35 9.45 -16.91 -20.29
CA ARG A 35 10.53 -17.40 -21.15
C ARG A 35 11.09 -16.28 -22.02
N ARG A 36 10.23 -15.52 -22.70
CA ARG A 36 10.61 -14.37 -23.54
C ARG A 36 11.44 -13.35 -22.75
N LEU A 37 11.01 -13.04 -21.52
CA LEU A 37 11.71 -12.10 -20.65
C LEU A 37 13.07 -12.63 -20.17
N TRP A 38 13.18 -13.92 -19.85
CA TRP A 38 14.47 -14.54 -19.49
C TRP A 38 15.46 -14.52 -20.66
N ILE A 39 14.99 -14.83 -21.88
CA ILE A 39 15.82 -14.78 -23.10
C ILE A 39 16.30 -13.34 -23.34
N CYS A 40 15.39 -12.36 -23.22
CA CYS A 40 15.71 -10.94 -23.34
C CYS A 40 16.74 -10.49 -22.31
N ALA A 41 16.62 -10.94 -21.05
CA ALA A 41 17.55 -10.59 -19.97
C ALA A 41 18.96 -11.18 -20.18
N LEU A 42 19.06 -12.36 -20.79
CA LEU A 42 20.36 -12.99 -21.08
C LEU A 42 21.13 -12.29 -22.20
N ARG A 43 20.43 -11.56 -23.09
CA ARG A 43 21.00 -10.80 -24.22
C ARG A 43 22.07 -11.56 -25.01
N ARG A 44 21.83 -12.84 -25.31
CA ARG A 44 22.74 -13.61 -26.16
C ARG A 44 22.54 -13.20 -27.62
N ALA A 45 23.65 -12.88 -28.28
CA ALA A 45 23.66 -12.55 -29.70
C ALA A 45 23.18 -13.76 -30.52
N SER A 46 22.51 -13.47 -31.63
CA SER A 46 22.20 -14.45 -32.67
C SER A 46 23.50 -15.01 -33.24
N VAL A 47 23.45 -16.23 -33.78
CA VAL A 47 24.60 -16.84 -34.45
C VAL A 47 24.90 -16.03 -35.73
N PRO A 48 26.18 -15.66 -36.00
CA PRO A 48 26.53 -14.94 -37.22
C PRO A 48 26.08 -15.73 -38.46
N GLY A 49 25.28 -15.11 -39.33
CA GLY A 49 24.74 -15.75 -40.55
C GLY A 49 23.29 -16.22 -40.46
N GLU A 50 22.69 -16.26 -39.26
CA GLU A 50 21.25 -16.53 -39.09
C GLU A 50 20.56 -15.34 -38.41
N ASN A 51 19.50 -14.79 -39.05
CA ASN A 51 18.63 -13.77 -38.45
C ASN A 51 17.72 -14.32 -37.32
N LYS A 52 18.11 -15.42 -36.67
CA LYS A 52 17.33 -16.07 -35.61
C LYS A 52 17.92 -15.73 -34.23
N GLN A 53 17.06 -15.22 -33.36
CA GLN A 53 17.38 -14.97 -31.96
C GLN A 53 17.84 -16.27 -31.28
N TRP A 54 18.89 -16.21 -30.47
CA TRP A 54 19.38 -17.36 -29.71
C TRP A 54 18.26 -17.99 -28.87
N GLN A 55 18.15 -19.33 -28.93
CA GLN A 55 17.13 -20.09 -28.21
C GLN A 55 17.77 -21.05 -27.18
N PRO A 56 17.30 -21.05 -25.91
CA PRO A 56 17.78 -21.98 -24.90
C PRO A 56 17.25 -23.39 -25.15
N SER A 57 18.14 -24.38 -25.02
CA SER A 57 17.83 -25.81 -25.06
C SER A 57 17.29 -26.31 -23.70
N LYS A 58 16.75 -27.54 -23.67
CA LYS A 58 16.29 -28.21 -22.44
C LYS A 58 17.39 -28.41 -21.39
N TYR A 59 18.66 -28.35 -21.80
CA TYR A 59 19.83 -28.45 -20.92
C TYR A 59 20.41 -27.10 -20.50
N THR A 60 19.90 -25.99 -21.03
CA THR A 60 20.36 -24.66 -20.64
C THR A 60 19.95 -24.37 -19.19
N ARG A 61 20.91 -23.91 -18.39
CA ARG A 61 20.72 -23.58 -16.97
C ARG A 61 21.20 -22.18 -16.66
N LEU A 62 20.51 -21.51 -15.76
CA LEU A 62 20.90 -20.24 -15.18
C LEU A 62 21.15 -20.42 -13.68
N CYS A 63 22.30 -20.00 -13.18
CA CYS A 63 22.59 -20.10 -11.75
C CYS A 63 21.86 -19.03 -10.94
N SER A 64 21.74 -19.27 -9.65
CA SER A 64 20.91 -18.49 -8.76
C SER A 64 21.45 -17.08 -8.43
N GLU A 65 22.74 -16.82 -8.66
CA GLU A 65 23.36 -15.48 -8.53
C GLU A 65 22.78 -14.43 -9.49
N HIS A 66 22.05 -14.84 -10.52
CA HIS A 66 21.41 -13.92 -11.47
C HIS A 66 20.07 -13.35 -10.98
N PHE A 67 19.66 -13.73 -9.77
CA PHE A 67 18.49 -13.24 -9.04
C PHE A 67 18.95 -12.43 -7.83
N ILE A 68 18.19 -11.42 -7.46
CA ILE A 68 18.51 -10.46 -6.40
C ILE A 68 18.62 -11.17 -5.04
N LYS A 69 17.70 -12.08 -4.70
CA LYS A 69 17.81 -12.91 -3.49
C LYS A 69 18.65 -14.16 -3.65
N GLY A 70 19.33 -14.33 -4.79
CA GLY A 70 20.07 -15.55 -5.05
C GLY A 70 19.16 -16.77 -5.27
N ALA A 71 17.88 -16.58 -5.60
CA ALA A 71 16.93 -17.65 -5.92
C ALA A 71 15.80 -17.17 -6.86
N LYS A 72 15.26 -18.08 -7.68
CA LYS A 72 14.10 -17.75 -8.54
C LYS A 72 12.84 -17.60 -7.68
N CYS A 73 11.98 -16.65 -8.02
CA CYS A 73 10.64 -16.55 -7.43
C CYS A 73 9.59 -16.88 -8.48
N ASP A 74 8.53 -17.62 -8.12
CA ASP A 74 7.46 -17.97 -9.07
C ASP A 74 6.28 -16.99 -9.04
N ASP A 75 6.27 -16.02 -8.10
CA ASP A 75 5.30 -14.92 -8.07
C ASP A 75 5.60 -13.90 -9.20
N PRO A 76 4.69 -13.66 -10.16
CA PRO A 76 4.87 -12.68 -11.24
C PRO A 76 5.11 -11.23 -10.76
N LEU A 77 4.67 -10.89 -9.55
CA LEU A 77 4.87 -9.55 -8.98
C LEU A 77 6.25 -9.38 -8.34
N SER A 78 6.97 -10.47 -8.12
CA SER A 78 8.31 -10.44 -7.55
C SER A 78 9.33 -9.95 -8.57
N PRO A 79 10.26 -9.05 -8.20
CA PRO A 79 11.38 -8.69 -9.06
C PRO A 79 12.28 -9.88 -9.45
N ASP A 80 12.31 -10.94 -8.64
CA ASP A 80 13.03 -12.19 -8.92
C ASP A 80 12.26 -13.17 -9.83
N TRP A 81 11.12 -12.75 -10.37
CA TRP A 81 10.40 -13.53 -11.39
C TRP A 81 11.21 -13.65 -12.69
N VAL A 82 12.01 -12.62 -13.02
CA VAL A 82 12.94 -12.56 -14.15
C VAL A 82 14.35 -12.28 -13.63
N PRO A 83 15.38 -13.02 -14.08
CA PRO A 83 16.75 -12.73 -13.68
C PRO A 83 17.16 -11.32 -14.13
N SER A 84 17.87 -10.60 -13.27
CA SER A 84 18.22 -9.20 -13.50
C SER A 84 19.63 -8.81 -13.08
N ILE A 85 20.42 -9.75 -12.57
CA ILE A 85 21.82 -9.50 -12.22
C ILE A 85 22.70 -10.03 -13.34
N PHE A 86 23.21 -9.14 -14.19
CA PHE A 86 24.15 -9.49 -15.25
C PHE A 86 25.23 -8.41 -15.38
N SER A 87 26.42 -8.77 -15.84
CA SER A 87 27.56 -7.85 -16.00
C SER A 87 27.28 -6.67 -16.92
N HIS A 88 26.43 -6.87 -17.94
CA HIS A 88 26.07 -5.85 -18.93
C HIS A 88 25.00 -4.86 -18.44
N ILE A 89 24.43 -5.06 -17.24
CA ILE A 89 23.38 -4.19 -16.71
C ILE A 89 24.05 -3.05 -15.93
N PRO A 90 23.76 -1.77 -16.26
CA PRO A 90 24.37 -0.63 -15.57
C PRO A 90 23.91 -0.55 -14.11
N ALA A 91 24.79 0.00 -13.26
CA ALA A 91 24.56 0.11 -11.82
C ALA A 91 23.25 0.83 -11.45
N THR A 92 22.81 1.81 -12.26
CA THR A 92 21.54 2.53 -12.07
C THR A 92 20.33 1.60 -12.16
N LYS A 93 20.32 0.66 -13.11
CA LYS A 93 19.26 -0.34 -13.25
C LYS A 93 19.30 -1.38 -12.14
N LYS A 94 20.50 -1.77 -11.69
CA LYS A 94 20.66 -2.67 -10.53
C LYS A 94 20.06 -2.06 -9.26
N ARG A 95 20.40 -0.80 -8.94
CA ARG A 95 19.82 -0.05 -7.80
C ARG A 95 18.31 0.07 -7.88
N LYS A 96 17.75 0.28 -9.08
CA LYS A 96 16.28 0.31 -9.27
C LYS A 96 15.64 -1.03 -8.90
N ARG A 97 16.23 -2.15 -9.35
CA ARG A 97 15.72 -3.50 -9.06
C ARG A 97 15.81 -3.86 -7.58
N GLU A 98 16.87 -3.45 -6.89
CA GLU A 98 16.99 -3.59 -5.43
C GLU A 98 15.85 -2.84 -4.71
N LYS A 99 15.55 -1.59 -5.11
CA LYS A 99 14.41 -0.84 -4.57
C LYS A 99 13.06 -1.47 -4.89
N ASP A 100 12.88 -2.00 -6.10
CA ASP A 100 11.65 -2.72 -6.48
C ASP A 100 11.45 -3.95 -5.58
N MET A 101 12.54 -4.61 -5.16
CA MET A 101 12.50 -5.75 -4.24
C MET A 101 12.14 -5.33 -2.81
N GLU A 102 12.70 -4.24 -2.31
CA GLU A 102 12.31 -3.68 -1.02
C GLU A 102 10.80 -3.38 -0.98
N ARG A 103 10.25 -2.80 -2.05
CA ARG A 103 8.81 -2.55 -2.17
C ARG A 103 7.98 -3.82 -2.19
N TYR A 104 8.41 -4.83 -2.96
CA TYR A 104 7.74 -6.13 -3.00
C TYR A 104 7.72 -6.79 -1.62
N GLU A 105 8.83 -6.74 -0.87
CA GLU A 105 8.88 -7.26 0.49
C GLU A 105 7.96 -6.52 1.45
N GLN A 106 7.94 -5.18 1.39
CA GLN A 106 7.04 -4.38 2.21
C GLN A 106 5.58 -4.78 1.96
N HIS A 107 5.18 -4.88 0.70
CA HIS A 107 3.84 -5.31 0.33
C HIS A 107 3.53 -6.73 0.81
N SER A 108 4.47 -7.67 0.64
CA SER A 108 4.31 -9.06 1.11
C SER A 108 4.16 -9.14 2.63
N ARG A 109 4.95 -8.36 3.40
CA ARG A 109 4.83 -8.27 4.86
C ARG A 109 3.47 -7.75 5.29
N THR A 110 2.98 -6.68 4.67
CA THR A 110 1.63 -6.14 4.96
C THR A 110 0.53 -7.13 4.62
N LYS A 111 0.65 -7.83 3.47
CA LYS A 111 -0.31 -8.87 3.07
C LYS A 111 -0.32 -10.03 4.07
N ASN A 112 0.84 -10.54 4.46
CA ASN A 112 0.96 -11.62 5.44
C ASN A 112 0.41 -11.20 6.80
N LYS A 113 0.70 -9.97 7.25
CA LYS A 113 0.14 -9.42 8.50
C LYS A 113 -1.40 -9.38 8.45
N ARG A 114 -2.00 -8.92 7.35
CA ARG A 114 -3.46 -8.93 7.17
C ARG A 114 -4.04 -10.35 7.16
N VAL A 115 -3.35 -11.30 6.53
CA VAL A 115 -3.77 -12.71 6.52
C VAL A 115 -3.67 -13.32 7.92
N GLU A 116 -2.62 -13.02 8.69
CA GLU A 116 -2.50 -13.45 10.08
C GLU A 116 -3.54 -12.80 10.99
N GLU A 117 -3.79 -11.50 10.85
CA GLU A 117 -4.84 -10.79 11.57
C GLU A 117 -6.22 -11.35 11.22
N LYS A 118 -6.47 -11.65 9.94
CA LYS A 118 -7.69 -12.33 9.52
C LYS A 118 -7.78 -13.73 10.11
N LYS A 119 -6.73 -14.56 10.05
CA LYS A 119 -6.71 -15.89 10.69
C LYS A 119 -6.95 -15.82 12.19
N LYS A 120 -6.37 -14.83 12.87
CA LYS A 120 -6.60 -14.59 14.31
C LYS A 120 -8.05 -14.16 14.56
N LYS A 121 -8.61 -13.29 13.73
CA LYS A 121 -10.01 -12.87 13.82
C LYS A 121 -10.96 -14.05 13.55
N ASP A 122 -10.75 -14.79 12.47
CA ASP A 122 -11.52 -15.99 12.11
C ASP A 122 -11.44 -17.04 13.24
N ALA A 123 -10.28 -17.21 13.90
CA ALA A 123 -10.15 -18.09 15.06
C ALA A 123 -10.90 -17.58 16.30
N VAL A 124 -10.98 -16.26 16.50
CA VAL A 124 -11.76 -15.65 17.58
C VAL A 124 -13.27 -15.75 17.30
N ASP A 125 -13.71 -15.52 16.06
CA ASP A 125 -15.12 -15.62 15.66
C ASP A 125 -15.62 -17.08 15.75
N VAL A 126 -14.76 -18.09 15.48
CA VAL A 126 -15.09 -19.51 15.70
C VAL A 126 -15.28 -19.83 17.19
N LEU A 127 -14.51 -19.19 18.08
CA LEU A 127 -14.68 -19.35 19.53
C LEU A 127 -15.94 -18.63 20.04
N ASP A 128 -16.32 -17.51 19.43
CA ASP A 128 -17.50 -16.73 19.84
C ASP A 128 -18.83 -17.39 19.41
N LEU A 129 -18.82 -18.16 18.31
CA LEU A 129 -19.95 -19.02 17.89
C LEU A 129 -20.17 -20.23 18.80
N SER A 130 -19.25 -20.53 19.72
CA SER A 130 -19.44 -21.55 20.76
C SER A 130 -20.04 -20.99 22.07
N SER A 131 -20.21 -19.67 22.15
CA SER A 131 -20.89 -18.97 23.25
C SER A 131 -22.41 -18.94 23.00
N VAL A 132 -23.08 -20.05 23.26
CA VAL A 132 -24.55 -20.10 23.26
C VAL A 132 -25.09 -19.20 24.38
N PRO A 133 -26.07 -18.30 24.16
CA PRO A 133 -26.82 -17.68 25.24
C PRO A 133 -27.78 -18.71 25.85
N ASP A 134 -27.53 -19.03 27.12
CA ASP A 134 -28.37 -19.71 28.12
C ASP A 134 -29.77 -20.22 27.70
N ALA A 135 -29.95 -21.54 27.67
CA ALA A 135 -31.21 -22.23 28.03
C ALA A 135 -31.00 -23.76 28.16
N GLY A 136 -30.90 -24.24 29.40
CA GLY A 136 -31.11 -25.66 29.76
C GLY A 136 -30.03 -26.19 30.72
N PRO A 137 -30.39 -26.96 31.79
CA PRO A 137 -29.42 -27.51 32.71
C PRO A 137 -28.46 -28.42 31.94
N ALA A 138 -27.17 -28.08 31.98
CA ALA A 138 -26.13 -28.84 31.32
C ALA A 138 -26.11 -30.30 31.84
N PRO A 139 -25.87 -31.29 30.96
CA PRO A 139 -25.52 -32.64 31.39
C PRO A 139 -24.29 -32.60 32.31
N PRO A 140 -24.17 -33.52 33.27
CA PRO A 140 -23.06 -33.49 34.22
C PRO A 140 -21.73 -33.49 33.48
N ALA A 141 -20.87 -32.55 33.85
CA ALA A 141 -19.54 -32.33 33.30
C ALA A 141 -18.81 -33.67 33.13
N VAL A 142 -18.47 -33.99 31.89
CA VAL A 142 -17.50 -35.05 31.62
C VAL A 142 -16.17 -34.52 32.11
N ASP A 143 -15.65 -35.20 33.12
CA ASP A 143 -14.43 -34.95 33.87
C ASP A 143 -13.30 -34.37 33.00
N GLU A 144 -13.19 -33.04 32.97
CA GLU A 144 -11.96 -32.38 32.55
C GLU A 144 -10.89 -32.82 33.53
N GLN A 145 -9.96 -33.65 33.07
CA GLN A 145 -8.84 -34.15 33.83
C GLN A 145 -8.21 -33.02 34.68
N GLN A 146 -8.65 -32.95 35.93
CA GLN A 146 -8.34 -31.79 36.75
C GLN A 146 -6.89 -31.94 37.19
N CYS A 147 -6.02 -31.04 36.74
CA CYS A 147 -4.60 -31.04 37.13
C CYS A 147 -4.51 -30.98 38.67
N GLY A 148 -4.20 -32.11 39.33
CA GLY A 148 -4.21 -32.25 40.78
C GLY A 148 -3.14 -31.43 41.51
N ASN A 149 -2.16 -30.91 40.77
CA ASN A 149 -1.14 -30.04 41.31
C ASN A 149 -1.68 -28.63 41.56
N LYS A 150 -1.81 -28.23 42.84
CA LYS A 150 -2.10 -26.84 43.27
C LYS A 150 -1.37 -25.76 42.45
N PRO A 151 -0.05 -25.85 42.20
CA PRO A 151 0.66 -24.84 41.40
C PRO A 151 0.21 -24.79 39.93
N CYS A 152 -0.28 -25.89 39.37
CA CYS A 152 -0.83 -25.95 38.01
C CYS A 152 -2.14 -25.15 37.91
N LYS A 153 -3.04 -25.32 38.89
CA LYS A 153 -4.31 -24.58 38.96
C LYS A 153 -4.10 -23.08 39.17
N GLU A 154 -3.17 -22.71 40.05
CA GLU A 154 -2.81 -21.31 40.30
C GLU A 154 -2.19 -20.65 39.05
N ASN A 155 -1.33 -21.37 38.33
CA ASN A 155 -0.75 -20.87 37.08
C ASN A 155 -1.81 -20.70 35.98
N ILE A 156 -2.74 -21.64 35.84
CA ILE A 156 -3.86 -21.53 34.88
C ILE A 156 -4.73 -20.31 35.22
N ALA A 157 -5.11 -20.14 36.48
CA ALA A 157 -5.91 -19.00 36.93
C ALA A 157 -5.18 -17.66 36.79
N ARG A 158 -3.85 -17.64 36.94
CA ARG A 158 -3.02 -16.46 36.69
C ARG A 158 -2.98 -16.11 35.20
N LEU A 159 -2.72 -17.09 34.33
CA LEU A 159 -2.67 -16.89 32.88
C LEU A 159 -4.04 -16.48 32.32
N GLN A 160 -5.14 -17.03 32.84
CA GLN A 160 -6.49 -16.62 32.46
C GLN A 160 -6.78 -15.16 32.82
N ARG A 161 -6.36 -14.71 34.01
CA ARG A 161 -6.47 -13.29 34.39
C ARG A 161 -5.64 -12.40 33.47
N GLU A 162 -4.38 -12.74 33.24
CA GLU A 162 -3.50 -11.99 32.35
C GLU A 162 -4.05 -11.93 30.90
N CYS A 163 -4.62 -13.02 30.39
CA CYS A 163 -5.29 -13.00 29.09
C CYS A 163 -6.51 -12.09 29.05
N ASN A 164 -7.28 -12.00 30.13
CA ASN A 164 -8.44 -11.10 30.20
C ASN A 164 -7.99 -9.64 30.31
N ASP A 165 -7.01 -9.35 31.16
CA ASP A 165 -6.44 -8.00 31.32
C ASP A 165 -5.85 -7.50 29.98
N LEU A 166 -5.06 -8.35 29.30
CA LEU A 166 -4.49 -8.04 27.99
C LEU A 166 -5.56 -7.81 26.93
N ARG A 167 -6.68 -8.55 26.95
CA ARG A 167 -7.80 -8.34 26.02
C ARG A 167 -8.48 -7.00 26.27
N GLU A 168 -8.71 -6.64 27.54
CA GLU A 168 -9.30 -5.36 27.91
C GLU A 168 -8.40 -4.19 27.51
N GLU A 169 -7.08 -4.30 27.76
CA GLU A 169 -6.10 -3.31 27.33
C GLU A 169 -6.06 -3.19 25.80
N ASN A 170 -6.12 -4.31 25.08
CA ASN A 170 -6.16 -4.30 23.62
C ASN A 170 -7.40 -3.58 23.07
N LEU A 171 -8.56 -3.77 23.72
CA LEU A 171 -9.79 -3.05 23.39
C LEU A 171 -9.61 -1.56 23.61
N LYS A 172 -9.08 -1.15 24.77
CA LYS A 172 -8.81 0.26 25.08
C LYS A 172 -7.83 0.89 24.08
N LEU A 173 -6.73 0.22 23.76
CA LEU A 173 -5.73 0.69 22.79
C LEU A 173 -6.30 0.82 21.38
N LYS A 174 -7.15 -0.12 20.95
CA LYS A 174 -7.84 -0.03 19.65
C LYS A 174 -8.77 1.17 19.58
N GLU A 175 -9.49 1.47 20.65
CA GLU A 175 -10.35 2.67 20.71
C GLU A 175 -9.54 3.97 20.74
N ILE A 176 -8.42 4.01 21.47
CA ILE A 176 -7.49 5.16 21.46
C ILE A 176 -6.92 5.38 20.05
N ILE A 177 -6.54 4.33 19.34
CA ILE A 177 -6.05 4.45 17.96
C ILE A 177 -7.15 4.97 17.03
N LYS A 178 -8.38 4.43 17.11
CA LYS A 178 -9.51 4.90 16.28
C LYS A 178 -9.86 6.36 16.51
N SER A 179 -9.88 6.81 17.77
CA SER A 179 -10.25 8.20 18.11
C SER A 179 -9.23 9.23 17.63
N GLY A 180 -7.97 8.84 17.43
CA GLY A 180 -6.89 9.71 16.97
C GLY A 180 -6.54 9.62 15.48
N THR A 181 -7.22 8.79 14.69
CA THR A 181 -6.92 8.64 13.25
C THR A 181 -7.64 9.69 12.40
N PHE A 182 -6.98 10.09 11.31
CA PHE A 182 -7.53 10.97 10.29
C PHE A 182 -7.90 10.15 9.05
N ASP A 183 -8.79 9.17 9.19
CA ASP A 183 -9.26 8.29 8.11
C ASP A 183 -10.78 8.44 7.86
N GLU A 184 -11.33 7.77 6.83
CA GLU A 184 -12.77 7.86 6.51
C GLU A 184 -13.67 7.50 7.71
N LEU A 185 -13.33 6.43 8.44
CA LEU A 185 -14.14 5.90 9.55
C LEU A 185 -14.23 6.88 10.71
N ALA A 186 -13.15 7.61 11.00
CA ALA A 186 -13.11 8.61 12.07
C ALA A 186 -13.97 9.86 11.79
N PHE A 187 -14.51 10.02 10.58
CA PHE A 187 -15.35 11.15 10.17
C PHE A 187 -16.76 10.75 9.71
N GLU A 188 -17.02 9.46 9.46
CA GLU A 188 -18.27 8.98 8.86
C GLU A 188 -19.54 9.37 9.63
N LYS A 189 -19.46 9.48 10.96
CA LYS A 189 -20.60 9.72 11.86
C LYS A 189 -20.53 11.06 12.61
N ASP A 190 -19.61 11.94 12.23
CA ASP A 190 -19.34 13.19 12.95
C ASP A 190 -19.28 14.37 11.99
N ASP A 191 -20.46 14.83 11.58
CA ASP A 191 -20.62 15.96 10.67
C ASP A 191 -20.06 17.27 11.24
N GLU A 192 -20.15 17.48 12.55
CA GLU A 192 -19.59 18.65 13.21
C GLU A 192 -18.06 18.66 13.12
N LYS A 193 -17.41 17.50 13.32
CA LYS A 193 -15.97 17.35 13.08
C LYS A 193 -15.59 17.56 11.62
N VAL A 194 -16.34 16.99 10.67
CA VAL A 194 -16.12 17.23 9.22
C VAL A 194 -16.18 18.73 8.92
N LYS A 195 -17.24 19.40 9.38
CA LYS A 195 -17.45 20.83 9.18
C LYS A 195 -16.35 21.63 9.84
N ALA A 196 -16.02 21.37 11.10
CA ALA A 196 -14.97 22.07 11.84
C ALA A 196 -13.61 21.95 11.12
N MET A 197 -13.27 20.77 10.62
CA MET A 197 -11.96 20.51 10.05
C MET A 197 -11.82 20.88 8.56
N THR A 198 -12.87 20.71 7.77
CA THR A 198 -12.79 20.87 6.30
C THR A 198 -13.57 22.07 5.77
N GLY A 199 -14.56 22.54 6.53
CA GLY A 199 -15.52 23.54 6.06
C GLY A 199 -16.68 22.95 5.26
N ILE A 200 -16.62 21.66 4.91
CA ILE A 200 -17.70 20.96 4.23
C ILE A 200 -18.79 20.63 5.25
N PRO A 201 -20.10 20.87 4.98
CA PRO A 201 -21.13 20.77 6.01
C PRO A 201 -21.40 19.38 6.58
N SER A 202 -21.05 18.30 5.86
CA SER A 202 -21.28 16.93 6.32
C SER A 202 -20.37 15.93 5.63
N TYR A 203 -20.22 14.74 6.22
CA TYR A 203 -19.45 13.63 5.65
C TYR A 203 -19.97 13.23 4.27
N SER A 204 -21.29 13.14 4.09
CA SER A 204 -21.89 12.80 2.79
C SER A 204 -21.51 13.80 1.69
N LYS A 205 -21.44 15.10 2.00
CA LYS A 205 -20.99 16.12 1.05
C LYS A 205 -19.49 15.99 0.76
N SER A 206 -18.69 15.61 1.75
CA SER A 206 -17.26 15.31 1.57
C SER A 206 -17.04 14.12 0.63
N GLN A 207 -17.88 13.08 0.75
CA GLN A 207 -17.86 11.93 -0.16
C GLN A 207 -18.21 12.31 -1.59
N VAL A 208 -19.19 13.20 -1.80
CA VAL A 208 -19.49 13.74 -3.14
C VAL A 208 -18.26 14.42 -3.74
N VAL A 209 -17.60 15.31 -2.98
CA VAL A 209 -16.35 15.96 -3.43
C VAL A 209 -15.29 14.92 -3.78
N LEU A 210 -15.11 13.90 -2.94
CA LEU A 210 -14.18 12.80 -3.20
C LEU A 210 -14.51 12.09 -4.52
N THR A 211 -15.79 11.79 -4.80
CA THR A 211 -16.21 11.16 -6.07
C THR A 211 -15.78 11.97 -7.30
N PHE A 212 -15.88 13.30 -7.27
CA PHE A 212 -15.51 14.16 -8.41
C PHE A 212 -14.00 14.19 -8.70
N VAL A 213 -13.17 13.94 -7.68
CA VAL A 213 -11.71 14.12 -7.78
C VAL A 213 -10.91 12.83 -7.64
N PHE A 214 -11.52 11.74 -7.17
CA PHE A 214 -10.86 10.47 -6.82
C PHE A 214 -9.88 9.98 -7.90
N SER A 215 -10.31 9.97 -9.17
CA SER A 215 -9.51 9.49 -10.30
C SER A 215 -8.29 10.34 -10.66
N PHE A 216 -8.18 11.55 -10.09
CA PHE A 216 -7.13 12.53 -10.40
C PHE A 216 -6.14 12.71 -9.23
N LEU A 217 -6.41 12.10 -8.07
CA LEU A 217 -5.54 12.19 -6.90
C LEU A 217 -4.30 11.30 -7.03
N GLN A 218 -3.29 11.56 -6.21
CA GLN A 218 -2.04 10.81 -6.28
C GLN A 218 -2.24 9.37 -5.80
N THR A 219 -1.93 8.42 -6.67
CA THR A 219 -1.91 6.99 -6.35
C THR A 219 -0.56 6.54 -5.79
N GLY A 220 -0.56 5.50 -4.95
CA GLY A 220 0.68 4.90 -4.43
C GLY A 220 1.39 5.73 -3.35
N THR A 221 0.68 6.68 -2.73
CA THR A 221 1.15 7.39 -1.53
C THR A 221 0.73 6.65 -0.26
N ASN A 222 1.30 7.02 0.89
CA ASN A 222 0.88 6.51 2.19
C ASN A 222 -0.45 7.11 2.68
N LEU A 223 -1.08 8.00 1.89
CA LEU A 223 -2.34 8.66 2.23
C LEU A 223 -3.46 8.16 1.33
N SER A 224 -4.60 7.83 1.93
CA SER A 224 -5.81 7.54 1.17
C SER A 224 -6.26 8.79 0.38
N PRO A 225 -7.02 8.62 -0.72
CA PRO A 225 -7.62 9.74 -1.43
C PRO A 225 -8.40 10.70 -0.51
N PHE A 226 -9.17 10.17 0.45
CA PHE A 226 -9.84 10.99 1.47
C PHE A 226 -8.85 11.77 2.33
N GLN A 227 -7.76 11.15 2.78
CA GLN A 227 -6.72 11.81 3.56
C GLN A 227 -6.04 12.96 2.81
N GLN A 228 -5.82 12.81 1.50
CA GLN A 228 -5.23 13.86 0.66
C GLN A 228 -6.15 15.09 0.60
N ILE A 229 -7.45 14.87 0.41
CA ILE A 229 -8.47 15.93 0.45
C ILE A 229 -8.57 16.54 1.85
N LEU A 230 -8.71 15.72 2.89
CA LEU A 230 -8.84 16.14 4.28
C LEU A 230 -7.67 17.03 4.70
N LEU A 231 -6.43 16.60 4.44
CA LEU A 231 -5.22 17.40 4.70
C LEU A 231 -5.27 18.76 4.01
N THR A 232 -5.70 18.78 2.75
CA THR A 232 -5.75 19.99 1.93
C THR A 232 -6.81 20.96 2.43
N LEU A 233 -8.02 20.46 2.72
CA LEU A 233 -9.12 21.27 3.25
C LEU A 233 -8.85 21.77 4.66
N MET A 234 -8.23 20.96 5.53
CA MET A 234 -7.79 21.41 6.85
C MET A 234 -6.80 22.57 6.77
N ARG A 235 -5.86 22.50 5.82
CA ARG A 235 -4.92 23.58 5.58
C ARG A 235 -5.62 24.84 5.07
N LEU A 236 -6.55 24.70 4.13
CA LEU A 236 -7.29 25.85 3.58
C LEU A 236 -8.19 26.52 4.62
N LYS A 237 -8.89 25.72 5.43
CA LYS A 237 -9.84 26.23 6.42
C LYS A 237 -9.15 26.86 7.62
N MET A 238 -8.17 26.18 8.21
CA MET A 238 -7.58 26.56 9.50
C MET A 238 -6.17 27.14 9.35
N ASN A 239 -5.66 27.29 8.12
CA ASN A 239 -4.29 27.72 7.84
C ASN A 239 -3.22 26.90 8.59
N LEU A 240 -3.45 25.59 8.76
CA LEU A 240 -2.55 24.74 9.54
C LEU A 240 -1.15 24.67 8.91
N PRO A 241 -0.06 24.79 9.70
CA PRO A 241 1.29 24.66 9.19
C PRO A 241 1.58 23.23 8.69
N LEU A 242 2.45 23.11 7.69
CA LEU A 242 2.81 21.81 7.10
C LEU A 242 3.49 20.86 8.10
N SER A 243 4.18 21.41 9.10
CA SER A 243 4.78 20.64 10.19
C SER A 243 3.70 19.91 11.02
N LEU A 244 2.63 20.62 11.39
CA LEU A 244 1.53 20.05 12.15
C LEU A 244 0.79 18.98 11.33
N LEU A 245 0.49 19.27 10.06
CA LEU A 245 -0.11 18.27 9.16
C LEU A 245 0.78 17.04 9.00
N GLY A 246 2.11 17.21 8.94
CA GLY A 246 3.06 16.11 8.96
C GLY A 246 2.91 15.22 10.21
N CYS A 247 2.79 15.83 11.39
CA CYS A 247 2.58 15.12 12.66
C CYS A 247 1.23 14.40 12.75
N MET A 248 0.16 15.02 12.24
CA MET A 248 -1.20 14.47 12.26
C MET A 248 -1.34 13.27 11.32
N PHE A 249 -0.83 13.39 10.09
CA PHE A 249 -0.94 12.35 9.06
C PHE A 249 0.26 11.39 9.03
N LYS A 250 1.22 11.53 9.95
CA LYS A 250 2.44 10.70 10.04
C LYS A 250 3.26 10.66 8.74
N ILE A 251 3.42 11.83 8.13
CA ILE A 251 4.18 12.02 6.88
C ILE A 251 5.25 13.10 7.05
N SER A 252 6.26 13.09 6.18
CA SER A 252 7.28 14.14 6.16
C SER A 252 6.72 15.48 5.66
N ILE A 253 7.28 16.60 6.12
CA ILE A 253 6.91 17.96 5.67
C ILE A 253 6.94 18.10 4.13
N PRO A 254 7.97 17.60 3.41
CA PRO A 254 7.98 17.62 1.95
C PRO A 254 6.84 16.81 1.32
N THR A 255 6.40 15.73 1.97
CA THR A 255 5.25 14.94 1.51
C THR A 255 3.95 15.71 1.71
N ALA A 256 3.72 16.28 2.90
CA ALA A 256 2.57 17.15 3.16
C ALA A 256 2.51 18.33 2.17
N SER A 257 3.65 18.95 1.88
CA SER A 257 3.76 20.05 0.91
C SER A 257 3.38 19.62 -0.51
N ARG A 258 3.87 18.46 -0.96
CA ARG A 258 3.54 17.91 -2.29
C ARG A 258 2.08 17.51 -2.37
N THR A 259 1.56 16.82 -1.36
CA THR A 259 0.14 16.42 -1.29
C THR A 259 -0.77 17.64 -1.34
N PHE A 260 -0.46 18.70 -0.57
CA PHE A 260 -1.26 19.93 -0.60
C PHE A 260 -1.29 20.55 -2.00
N ARG A 261 -0.12 20.75 -2.63
CA ARG A 261 -0.03 21.37 -3.97
C ARG A 261 -0.74 20.55 -5.05
N SER A 262 -0.51 19.25 -5.09
CA SER A 262 -1.15 18.41 -6.10
C SER A 262 -2.66 18.30 -5.90
N THR A 263 -3.11 18.18 -4.65
CA THR A 263 -4.54 18.06 -4.35
C THR A 263 -5.27 19.38 -4.63
N ILE A 264 -4.69 20.53 -4.32
CA ILE A 264 -5.35 21.81 -4.60
C ILE A 264 -5.45 22.10 -6.10
N GLU A 265 -4.44 21.70 -6.88
CA GLU A 265 -4.51 21.77 -8.36
C GLU A 265 -5.65 20.91 -8.89
N VAL A 266 -5.82 19.69 -8.37
CA VAL A 266 -6.93 18.80 -8.74
C VAL A 266 -8.28 19.39 -8.33
N LEU A 267 -8.41 19.89 -7.09
CA LEU A 267 -9.65 20.52 -6.62
C LEU A 267 -10.02 21.72 -7.50
N ASN A 268 -9.06 22.58 -7.83
CA ASN A 268 -9.29 23.72 -8.71
C ASN A 268 -9.72 23.28 -10.11
N ALA A 269 -9.01 22.31 -10.71
CA ALA A 269 -9.30 21.85 -12.07
C ALA A 269 -10.65 21.12 -12.20
N ARG A 270 -11.12 20.47 -11.13
CA ARG A 270 -12.34 19.64 -11.17
C ARG A 270 -13.56 20.34 -10.57
N LEU A 271 -13.39 21.08 -9.48
CA LEU A 271 -14.52 21.69 -8.76
C LEU A 271 -14.82 23.11 -9.25
N ALA A 272 -13.81 23.94 -9.54
CA ALA A 272 -14.09 25.33 -9.94
C ALA A 272 -14.95 25.41 -11.21
N PRO A 273 -14.67 24.66 -12.31
CA PRO A 273 -15.52 24.69 -13.49
C PRO A 273 -16.93 24.13 -13.27
N ALA A 274 -17.09 23.23 -12.29
CA ALA A 274 -18.35 22.54 -12.03
C ALA A 274 -19.24 23.29 -11.01
N LEU A 275 -18.64 24.00 -10.06
CA LEU A 275 -19.33 24.57 -8.90
C LEU A 275 -19.27 26.10 -8.83
N LEU A 276 -18.31 26.73 -9.52
CA LEU A 276 -18.11 28.18 -9.48
C LEU A 276 -18.43 28.77 -10.85
N PHE A 277 -19.50 29.56 -10.92
CA PHE A 277 -19.68 30.49 -12.01
C PHE A 277 -18.79 31.71 -11.76
N TRP A 278 -17.79 31.90 -12.61
CA TRP A 278 -16.95 33.10 -12.58
C TRP A 278 -17.37 34.01 -13.74
N PRO A 279 -18.13 35.10 -13.47
CA PRO A 279 -18.64 35.95 -14.53
C PRO A 279 -17.50 36.58 -15.32
N ASN A 280 -17.74 36.78 -16.61
CA ASN A 280 -16.75 37.42 -17.46
C ASN A 280 -16.61 38.92 -17.12
N ARG A 281 -15.60 39.57 -17.68
CA ARG A 281 -15.29 40.97 -17.33
C ARG A 281 -16.45 41.91 -17.65
N GLU A 282 -17.14 41.70 -18.77
CA GLU A 282 -18.24 42.56 -19.21
C GLU A 282 -19.43 42.41 -18.26
N GLU A 283 -19.76 41.18 -17.88
CA GLU A 283 -20.81 40.86 -16.90
C GLU A 283 -20.54 41.51 -15.53
N LEU A 284 -19.30 41.41 -15.02
CA LEU A 284 -18.91 42.07 -13.77
C LEU A 284 -18.98 43.60 -13.87
N GLN A 285 -18.65 44.17 -15.03
CA GLN A 285 -18.77 45.60 -15.23
C GLN A 285 -20.24 46.03 -15.19
N LEU A 286 -21.17 45.25 -15.75
CA LEU A 286 -22.63 45.55 -15.74
C LEU A 286 -23.24 45.59 -14.33
N SER A 287 -22.74 44.80 -13.39
CA SER A 287 -23.19 44.81 -11.99
C SER A 287 -22.42 45.77 -11.08
N MET A 288 -21.32 46.37 -11.57
CA MET A 288 -20.47 47.27 -10.77
C MET A 288 -21.19 48.58 -10.42
N PRO A 289 -21.25 48.98 -9.12
CA PRO A 289 -21.81 50.27 -8.73
C PRO A 289 -21.12 51.45 -9.42
N MET A 290 -21.90 52.47 -9.79
CA MET A 290 -21.42 53.60 -10.60
C MET A 290 -20.23 54.33 -9.98
N ILE A 291 -20.19 54.45 -8.64
CA ILE A 291 -19.07 55.10 -7.92
C ILE A 291 -17.74 54.38 -8.14
N PHE A 292 -17.77 53.04 -8.25
CA PHE A 292 -16.57 52.24 -8.55
C PHE A 292 -16.22 52.27 -10.03
N ARG A 293 -17.21 52.34 -10.94
CA ARG A 293 -16.93 52.49 -12.38
C ARG A 293 -16.22 53.80 -12.71
N GLN A 294 -16.58 54.88 -12.02
CA GLN A 294 -16.02 56.21 -12.24
C GLN A 294 -14.57 56.31 -11.76
N VAL A 295 -14.27 55.76 -10.58
CA VAL A 295 -12.95 55.89 -9.93
C VAL A 295 -12.02 54.73 -10.27
N PHE A 296 -12.54 53.51 -10.42
CA PHE A 296 -11.75 52.29 -10.57
C PHE A 296 -12.15 51.46 -11.80
N ARG A 297 -11.88 52.00 -13.00
CA ARG A 297 -12.24 51.38 -14.30
C ARG A 297 -11.66 49.96 -14.55
N LYS A 298 -10.64 49.56 -13.79
CA LYS A 298 -10.02 48.22 -13.86
C LYS A 298 -10.40 47.31 -12.68
N CYS A 299 -11.20 47.80 -11.74
CA CYS A 299 -11.64 47.00 -10.59
C CYS A 299 -12.51 45.83 -11.08
N ARG A 300 -12.39 44.71 -10.38
CA ARG A 300 -13.30 43.57 -10.47
C ARG A 300 -13.74 43.29 -9.03
N ALA A 301 -15.03 43.36 -8.78
CA ALA A 301 -15.64 42.94 -7.54
C ALA A 301 -16.47 41.69 -7.86
N ILE A 302 -16.24 40.61 -7.12
CA ILE A 302 -16.79 39.28 -7.33
C ILE A 302 -17.30 38.78 -5.99
#